data_AF-A0A8S3GKS6-F1
#
_entry.id   AF-A0A8S3GKS6-F1
#
_cell.length_a   1.000
_cell.length_b   1.000
_cell.length_c   1.000
_cell.angle_alpha   90.00
_cell.angle_beta   90.00
_cell.angle_gamma   90.00
#
_symmetry.space_group_name_H-M   'P 1'
#
loop_
_entity.id
_entity.type
_entity.pdbx_description
1 polymer ?
#
loop_
_entity_poly.entity_id
_entity_poly.type
_entity_poly.pdbx_seq_one_letter_code
_entity_poly.pdbx_strand_id
1 'polypeptide(L)'
;MCLATTACLKDASLSSRSRLHISSKSFSRVVSTLTTKDIQALLTQWVYESGCPRLIGSFTFSRKRNVVELELKQDTTIKGSKKFLGSLVIRVQELEGSFSQTILLEDSVTKYELTCHSKVRRNKKKKIPLISGDEVDMDLNQMDPECPILWIRIDPDLKVIRELQFEQADYNWQCELRYERDILSQFEALEALKRYPSQNTRETLGTVLDSSHCFYRVRIECAHVLTH
;
A
#
# COMPACT_ATOMS: atom_id res chain seq x y z
N MET A 1 -7.79 -64.81 -4.74
CA MET A 1 -8.71 -64.83 -5.89
C MET A 1 -10.11 -65.07 -5.32
N CYS A 2 -11.17 -64.29 -5.49
CA CYS A 2 -11.51 -63.24 -6.43
C CYS A 2 -12.74 -62.51 -5.81
N LEU A 3 -12.57 -61.32 -5.22
CA LEU A 3 -13.72 -60.49 -4.75
C LEU A 3 -13.48 -58.98 -4.90
N ALA A 4 -12.29 -58.53 -5.32
CA ALA A 4 -11.96 -57.10 -5.42
C ALA A 4 -12.15 -56.52 -6.84
N THR A 5 -12.65 -57.29 -7.81
CA THR A 5 -12.65 -56.86 -9.23
C THR A 5 -14.04 -56.60 -9.82
N THR A 6 -15.12 -56.70 -9.02
CA THR A 6 -16.50 -56.55 -9.56
C THR A 6 -17.25 -55.33 -9.01
N ALA A 7 -16.56 -54.41 -8.32
CA ALA A 7 -17.15 -53.14 -7.86
C ALA A 7 -16.62 -51.91 -8.63
N CYS A 8 -15.77 -52.11 -9.65
CA CYS A 8 -15.18 -51.01 -10.42
C CYS A 8 -15.97 -50.62 -11.68
N LEU A 9 -17.16 -51.21 -11.92
CA LEU A 9 -17.94 -50.98 -13.14
C LEU A 9 -19.44 -50.85 -12.86
N LYS A 10 -19.83 -50.09 -11.83
CA LYS A 10 -21.17 -49.52 -11.77
C LYS A 10 -21.03 -48.02 -11.85
N ASP A 11 -21.42 -47.49 -13.01
CA ASP A 11 -21.56 -46.06 -13.30
C ASP A 11 -22.00 -45.31 -12.05
N ALA A 12 -21.04 -44.64 -11.40
CA ALA A 12 -21.34 -43.45 -10.64
C ALA A 12 -21.90 -42.49 -11.68
N SER A 13 -23.22 -42.50 -11.82
CA SER A 13 -23.96 -41.76 -12.83
C SER A 13 -23.34 -40.38 -13.00
N LEU A 14 -23.18 -39.91 -14.24
CA LEU A 14 -22.71 -38.53 -14.49
C LEU A 14 -23.46 -37.48 -13.64
N SER A 15 -24.70 -37.79 -13.20
CA SER A 15 -25.54 -37.00 -12.31
C SER A 15 -25.11 -36.94 -10.82
N SER A 16 -24.30 -37.89 -10.35
CA SER A 16 -23.65 -37.84 -9.03
C SER A 16 -22.41 -36.94 -9.07
N ARG A 17 -21.62 -37.02 -10.15
CA ARG A 17 -20.45 -36.17 -10.37
C ARG A 17 -20.82 -34.72 -10.66
N SER A 18 -21.92 -34.45 -11.37
CA SER A 18 -22.37 -33.08 -11.63
C SER A 18 -22.74 -32.30 -10.36
N ARG A 19 -23.06 -32.98 -9.25
CA ARG A 19 -23.29 -32.37 -7.93
C ARG A 19 -22.00 -31.96 -7.20
N LEU A 20 -20.84 -32.45 -7.66
CA LEU A 20 -19.51 -32.09 -7.14
C LEU A 20 -18.82 -31.03 -8.02
N HIS A 21 -19.38 -30.70 -9.18
CA HIS A 21 -18.85 -29.69 -10.08
C HIS A 21 -19.58 -28.35 -9.88
N ILE A 22 -18.93 -27.42 -9.20
CA ILE A 22 -19.42 -26.05 -9.04
C ILE A 22 -18.74 -25.17 -10.10
N SER A 23 -19.53 -24.64 -11.04
CA SER A 23 -19.04 -23.66 -12.02
C SER A 23 -18.80 -22.29 -11.38
N SER A 24 -17.93 -21.45 -11.94
CA SER A 24 -17.70 -20.08 -11.45
C SER A 24 -18.98 -19.25 -11.38
N LYS A 25 -19.94 -19.48 -12.30
CA LYS A 25 -21.26 -18.84 -12.30
C LYS A 25 -22.17 -19.34 -11.18
N SER A 26 -22.10 -20.63 -10.86
CA SER A 26 -22.84 -21.20 -9.72
C SER A 26 -22.24 -20.72 -8.40
N PHE A 27 -20.92 -20.67 -8.31
CA PHE A 27 -20.19 -20.16 -7.14
C PHE A 27 -20.51 -18.69 -6.87
N SER A 28 -20.43 -17.81 -7.89
CA SER A 28 -20.72 -16.38 -7.71
C SER A 28 -22.15 -16.12 -7.22
N ARG A 29 -23.13 -16.88 -7.73
CA ARG A 29 -24.52 -16.81 -7.23
C ARG A 29 -24.62 -17.18 -5.76
N VAL A 30 -23.97 -18.27 -5.33
CA VAL A 30 -23.97 -18.69 -3.91
C VAL A 30 -23.33 -17.62 -3.04
N VAL A 31 -22.20 -17.05 -3.45
CA VAL A 31 -21.52 -15.98 -2.70
C VAL A 31 -22.40 -14.72 -2.61
N SER A 32 -23.05 -14.29 -3.69
CA SER A 32 -23.99 -13.17 -3.68
C SER A 32 -25.17 -13.42 -2.73
N THR A 33 -25.72 -14.64 -2.73
CA THR A 33 -26.81 -15.02 -1.83
C THR A 33 -26.39 -14.98 -0.36
N LEU A 34 -25.20 -15.49 -0.03
CA LEU A 34 -24.73 -15.54 1.36
C LEU A 34 -24.26 -14.18 1.91
N THR A 35 -23.59 -13.39 1.08
CA THR A 35 -23.03 -12.09 1.51
C THR A 35 -24.06 -10.97 1.49
N THR A 36 -25.17 -11.13 0.78
CA THR A 36 -26.17 -10.07 0.51
C THR A 36 -25.55 -8.79 -0.10
N LYS A 37 -24.36 -8.91 -0.69
CA LYS A 37 -23.62 -7.82 -1.34
C LYS A 37 -23.56 -8.04 -2.84
N ASP A 38 -23.55 -6.95 -3.59
CA ASP A 38 -23.26 -7.01 -5.02
C ASP A 38 -21.75 -7.22 -5.25
N ILE A 39 -21.40 -8.41 -5.72
CA ILE A 39 -20.02 -8.77 -6.10
C ILE A 39 -19.78 -8.58 -7.60
N GLN A 40 -20.80 -8.22 -8.40
CA GLN A 40 -20.64 -8.10 -9.84
C GLN A 40 -19.64 -7.01 -10.20
N ALA A 41 -19.62 -5.89 -9.48
CA ALA A 41 -18.60 -4.85 -9.66
C ALA A 41 -17.18 -5.39 -9.42
N LEU A 42 -16.97 -6.13 -8.33
CA LEU A 42 -15.68 -6.76 -8.01
C LEU A 42 -15.26 -7.77 -9.08
N LEU A 43 -16.18 -8.66 -9.49
CA LEU A 43 -15.91 -9.67 -10.52
C LEU A 43 -15.64 -9.02 -11.87
N THR A 44 -16.39 -7.98 -12.22
CA THR A 44 -16.14 -7.22 -13.45
C THR A 44 -14.75 -6.63 -13.41
N GLN A 45 -14.39 -5.88 -12.38
CA GLN A 45 -13.11 -5.20 -12.28
C GLN A 45 -11.90 -6.16 -12.27
N TRP A 46 -11.96 -7.26 -11.53
CA TRP A 46 -10.79 -8.09 -11.23
C TRP A 46 -10.78 -9.48 -11.89
N VAL A 47 -11.92 -9.96 -12.40
CA VAL A 47 -12.03 -11.31 -13.00
C VAL A 47 -12.35 -11.24 -14.48
N TYR A 48 -13.30 -10.40 -14.89
CA TYR A 48 -13.75 -10.34 -16.28
C TYR A 48 -13.01 -9.28 -17.10
N GLU A 49 -12.62 -8.19 -16.47
CA GLU A 49 -11.81 -7.16 -17.09
C GLU A 49 -10.32 -7.43 -16.90
N SER A 50 -9.53 -6.97 -17.87
CA SER A 50 -8.07 -7.00 -17.79
C SER A 50 -7.56 -5.57 -17.58
N GLY A 51 -6.42 -5.47 -16.92
CA GLY A 51 -5.77 -4.20 -16.62
C GLY A 51 -5.44 -4.08 -15.14
N CYS A 52 -4.38 -3.32 -14.87
CA CYS A 52 -3.97 -2.94 -13.53
C CYS A 52 -4.01 -1.41 -13.48
N PRO A 53 -4.72 -0.79 -12.52
CA PRO A 53 -4.68 0.65 -12.34
C PRO A 53 -3.25 1.11 -12.04
N ARG A 54 -2.79 2.10 -12.79
CA ARG A 54 -1.50 2.75 -12.56
C ARG A 54 -1.75 4.12 -11.96
N LEU A 55 -1.31 4.31 -10.72
CA LEU A 55 -1.51 5.53 -9.95
C LEU A 55 -0.19 6.27 -9.84
N ILE A 56 -0.23 7.56 -10.14
CA ILE A 56 0.87 8.50 -9.92
C ILE A 56 0.39 9.48 -8.87
N GLY A 57 1.07 9.53 -7.74
CA GLY A 57 0.66 10.34 -6.60
C GLY A 57 1.77 11.27 -6.13
N SER A 58 1.38 12.45 -5.67
CA SER A 58 2.27 13.41 -5.02
C SER A 58 1.48 14.22 -4.01
N PHE A 59 2.15 14.81 -3.03
CA PHE A 59 1.50 15.72 -2.09
C PHE A 59 2.26 17.03 -1.94
N THR A 60 1.53 18.08 -1.59
CA THR A 60 2.09 19.35 -1.11
C THR A 60 1.45 19.72 0.23
N PHE A 61 2.19 20.44 1.07
CA PHE A 61 1.67 20.90 2.35
C PHE A 61 1.38 22.41 2.31
N SER A 62 0.14 22.78 2.59
CA SER A 62 -0.33 24.17 2.58
C SER A 62 -0.33 24.73 3.99
N ARG A 63 0.77 25.39 4.38
CA ARG A 63 0.93 25.96 5.74
C ARG A 63 -0.20 26.91 6.13
N LYS A 64 -0.65 27.77 5.22
CA LYS A 64 -1.70 28.77 5.51
C LYS A 64 -3.03 28.11 5.87
N ARG A 65 -3.34 26.98 5.24
CA ARG A 65 -4.59 26.24 5.42
C ARG A 65 -4.44 25.07 6.40
N ASN A 66 -3.21 24.72 6.76
CA ASN A 66 -2.86 23.54 7.54
C ASN A 66 -3.44 22.24 6.96
N VAL A 67 -3.35 22.10 5.63
CA VAL A 67 -3.84 20.92 4.89
C VAL A 67 -2.74 20.31 4.04
N VAL A 68 -2.79 18.99 3.90
CA VAL A 68 -2.05 18.25 2.89
C VAL A 68 -2.92 18.19 1.64
N GLU A 69 -2.43 18.77 0.55
CA GLU A 69 -3.04 18.70 -0.77
C GLU A 69 -2.46 17.46 -1.47
N LEU A 70 -3.21 16.37 -1.48
CA LEU A 70 -2.85 15.14 -2.16
C LEU A 70 -3.42 15.15 -3.58
N GLU A 71 -2.58 14.85 -4.57
CA GLU A 71 -2.99 14.64 -5.95
C GLU A 71 -2.68 13.21 -6.36
N LEU A 72 -3.71 12.47 -6.81
CA LEU A 72 -3.59 11.13 -7.38
C LEU A 72 -4.09 11.14 -8.81
N LYS A 73 -3.21 10.81 -9.75
CA LYS A 73 -3.51 10.68 -11.17
C LYS A 73 -3.53 9.21 -11.57
N GLN A 74 -4.56 8.81 -12.30
CA GLN A 74 -4.64 7.52 -12.96
C GLN A 74 -4.04 7.64 -14.36
N ASP A 75 -2.97 6.90 -14.62
CA ASP A 75 -2.35 6.82 -15.94
C ASP A 75 -3.12 5.82 -16.81
N THR A 76 -3.87 6.34 -17.78
CA THR A 76 -4.65 5.54 -18.74
C THR A 76 -4.02 5.50 -20.14
N THR A 77 -2.75 5.91 -20.27
CA THR A 77 -2.08 6.01 -21.57
C THR A 77 -1.71 4.65 -22.17
N ILE A 78 -1.61 3.61 -21.34
CA ILE A 78 -1.25 2.26 -21.75
C ILE A 78 -2.48 1.55 -22.35
N LYS A 79 -2.30 0.91 -23.51
CA LYS A 79 -3.38 0.12 -24.11
C LYS A 79 -3.83 -1.00 -23.16
N GLY A 80 -5.10 -0.98 -22.77
CA GLY A 80 -5.69 -1.94 -21.84
C GLY A 80 -5.77 -1.46 -20.39
N SER A 81 -5.23 -0.29 -20.04
CA SER A 81 -5.47 0.31 -18.73
C SER A 81 -6.89 0.88 -18.67
N LYS A 82 -7.66 0.44 -17.68
CA LYS A 82 -8.97 1.00 -17.36
C LYS A 82 -8.89 1.89 -16.13
N LYS A 83 -9.75 2.90 -16.12
CA LYS A 83 -9.94 3.78 -14.96
C LYS A 83 -10.47 2.95 -13.80
N PHE A 84 -9.79 3.00 -12.67
CA PHE A 84 -10.26 2.41 -11.44
C PHE A 84 -11.26 3.32 -10.76
N LEU A 85 -12.40 2.74 -10.40
CA LEU A 85 -13.44 3.38 -9.61
C LEU A 85 -13.57 2.61 -8.31
N GLY A 86 -13.16 3.23 -7.21
CA GLY A 86 -13.12 2.56 -5.93
C GLY A 86 -12.42 3.38 -4.87
N SER A 87 -12.48 2.89 -3.63
CA SER A 87 -11.87 3.58 -2.50
C SER A 87 -10.46 3.09 -2.21
N LEU A 88 -9.60 4.02 -1.78
CA LEU A 88 -8.26 3.74 -1.28
C LEU A 88 -8.13 4.32 0.13
N VAL A 89 -7.38 3.63 0.98
CA VAL A 89 -7.03 4.15 2.31
C VAL A 89 -5.71 4.90 2.19
N ILE A 90 -5.67 6.14 2.63
CA ILE A 90 -4.42 6.89 2.81
C ILE A 90 -4.09 6.90 4.29
N ARG A 91 -2.85 6.63 4.63
CA ARG A 91 -2.34 6.71 5.99
C ARG A 91 -1.28 7.81 6.05
N VAL A 92 -1.49 8.77 6.93
CA VAL A 92 -0.59 9.91 7.13
C VAL A 92 0.05 9.76 8.49
N GLN A 93 1.38 9.77 8.54
CA GLN A 93 2.12 9.91 9.77
C GLN A 93 2.57 11.37 9.92
N GLU A 94 2.20 11.96 11.05
CA GLU A 94 2.55 13.32 11.44
C GLU A 94 3.46 13.30 12.68
N LEU A 95 3.92 14.50 13.09
CA LEU A 95 4.76 14.68 14.29
C LEU A 95 4.08 14.36 15.62
N GLU A 96 2.75 14.46 15.72
CA GLU A 96 1.99 14.27 16.97
C GLU A 96 1.04 13.08 16.91
N GLY A 97 1.10 12.29 15.84
CA GLY A 97 0.31 11.09 15.69
C GLY A 97 0.14 10.68 14.24
N SER A 98 -0.76 9.74 14.03
CA SER A 98 -1.08 9.20 12.71
C SER A 98 -2.58 9.07 12.54
N PHE A 99 -3.07 9.20 11.32
CA PHE A 99 -4.46 8.92 11.01
C PHE A 99 -4.59 8.22 9.65
N SER A 100 -5.74 7.60 9.43
CA SER A 100 -6.08 6.97 8.15
C SER A 100 -7.39 7.55 7.63
N GLN A 101 -7.42 7.93 6.36
CA GLN A 101 -8.58 8.47 5.68
C GLN A 101 -8.89 7.63 4.46
N THR A 102 -10.17 7.34 4.22
CA THR A 102 -10.59 6.68 2.97
C THR A 102 -10.95 7.75 1.94
N ILE A 103 -10.36 7.65 0.76
CA ILE A 103 -10.67 8.48 -0.41
C ILE A 103 -11.36 7.65 -1.48
N LEU A 104 -12.17 8.30 -2.30
CA LEU A 104 -12.83 7.69 -3.44
C LEU A 104 -12.15 8.18 -4.72
N LEU A 105 -11.67 7.26 -5.54
CA LEU A 105 -11.16 7.55 -6.87
C LEU A 105 -12.33 7.54 -7.86
N GLU A 106 -12.76 8.72 -8.25
CA GLU A 106 -13.85 8.90 -9.22
C GLU A 106 -13.32 9.36 -10.58
N ASP A 107 -12.15 10.02 -10.62
CA ASP A 107 -11.62 10.71 -11.80
C ASP A 107 -10.19 10.32 -12.18
N SER A 108 -9.81 10.69 -13.42
CA SER A 108 -8.44 10.46 -13.92
C SER A 108 -7.41 11.24 -13.12
N VAL A 109 -7.82 12.35 -12.51
CA VAL A 109 -7.05 13.08 -11.51
C VAL A 109 -8.00 13.35 -10.35
N THR A 110 -7.62 12.89 -9.16
CA THR A 110 -8.35 13.13 -7.91
C THR A 110 -7.47 13.98 -7.01
N LYS A 111 -7.95 15.17 -6.68
CA LYS A 111 -7.35 16.05 -5.68
C LYS A 111 -8.11 15.91 -4.38
N TYR A 112 -7.39 15.73 -3.29
CA TYR A 112 -7.99 15.53 -1.97
C TYR A 112 -7.24 16.34 -0.92
N GLU A 113 -7.97 17.02 -0.06
CA GLU A 113 -7.40 17.82 1.02
C GLU A 113 -7.54 17.07 2.35
N LEU A 114 -6.41 16.76 2.99
CA LEU A 114 -6.37 16.13 4.31
C LEU A 114 -6.01 17.19 5.35
N THR A 115 -6.85 17.35 6.37
CA THR A 115 -6.54 18.23 7.49
C THR A 115 -5.35 17.69 8.26
N CYS A 116 -4.35 18.55 8.52
CA CYS A 116 -3.25 18.20 9.40
C CYS A 116 -3.61 18.52 10.85
N HIS A 117 -3.34 17.58 11.77
CA HIS A 117 -3.69 17.72 13.18
C HIS A 117 -2.50 18.18 14.04
N SER A 118 -1.29 17.89 13.58
CA SER A 118 -0.05 18.20 14.26
C SER A 118 0.33 19.67 14.13
N LYS A 119 0.87 20.21 15.22
CA LYS A 119 1.45 21.55 15.21
C LYS A 119 2.84 21.54 14.56
N VAL A 120 3.19 22.68 13.96
CA VAL A 120 4.55 22.97 13.49
C VAL A 120 5.55 22.78 14.63
N ARG A 121 6.70 22.18 14.33
CA ARG A 121 7.72 21.91 15.36
C ARG A 121 8.35 23.20 15.87
N ARG A 122 8.66 23.22 17.17
CA ARG A 122 9.47 24.27 17.80
C ARG A 122 10.91 23.81 18.07
N ASN A 123 11.08 22.51 18.31
CA ASN A 123 12.36 21.89 18.68
C ASN A 123 12.88 21.00 17.56
N LYS A 124 14.21 20.88 17.47
CA LYS A 124 14.92 20.03 16.50
C LYS A 124 14.87 18.55 16.85
N LYS A 125 14.55 18.20 18.10
CA LYS A 125 14.32 16.83 18.55
C LYS A 125 12.93 16.74 19.16
N LYS A 126 12.22 15.67 18.84
CA LYS A 126 10.87 15.43 19.37
C LYS A 126 10.65 13.93 19.51
N LYS A 127 9.98 13.54 20.59
CA LYS A 127 9.45 12.20 20.78
C LYS A 127 8.11 12.10 20.05
N ILE A 128 8.02 11.17 19.11
CA ILE A 128 6.90 11.06 18.17
C ILE A 128 6.20 9.72 18.39
N PRO A 129 4.88 9.71 18.63
CA PRO A 129 4.10 8.49 18.69
C PRO A 129 3.83 7.96 17.26
N LEU A 130 4.26 6.72 17.02
CA LEU A 130 4.03 6.01 15.77
C LEU A 130 2.71 5.23 15.83
N ILE A 131 2.14 4.93 14.66
CA ILE A 131 0.94 4.08 14.56
C ILE A 131 1.15 2.68 15.16
N SER A 132 2.40 2.20 15.24
CA SER A 132 2.76 0.94 15.89
C SER A 132 2.54 0.94 17.41
N GLY A 133 2.30 2.11 18.02
CA GLY A 133 2.28 2.31 19.46
C GLY A 133 3.65 2.63 20.06
N ASP A 134 4.72 2.64 19.26
CA ASP A 134 6.04 3.04 19.72
C ASP A 134 6.17 4.56 19.81
N GLU A 135 6.96 5.03 20.77
CA GLU A 135 7.40 6.42 20.81
C GLU A 135 8.88 6.50 20.44
N VAL A 136 9.19 7.29 19.42
CA VAL A 136 10.54 7.38 18.87
C VAL A 136 11.07 8.80 18.96
N ASP A 137 12.29 8.96 19.47
CA ASP A 137 13.02 10.22 19.44
C ASP A 137 13.60 10.46 18.04
N MET A 138 13.04 11.42 17.31
CA MET A 138 13.50 11.78 15.96
C MET A 138 14.28 13.10 15.95
N ASP A 139 15.36 13.13 15.15
CA ASP A 139 16.05 14.36 14.76
C ASP A 139 15.39 14.95 13.50
N LEU A 140 14.85 16.16 13.65
CA LEU A 140 14.07 16.87 12.64
C LEU A 140 14.89 17.96 11.94
N ASN A 141 16.22 17.93 12.01
CA ASN A 141 17.07 18.94 11.36
C ASN A 141 16.95 18.95 9.84
N GLN A 142 16.70 17.80 9.22
CA GLN A 142 16.65 17.65 7.76
C GLN A 142 15.23 17.83 7.16
N MET A 143 14.21 17.89 8.02
CA MET A 143 12.82 18.09 7.60
C MET A 143 12.53 19.58 7.34
N ASP A 144 11.55 19.91 6.51
CA ASP A 144 11.03 21.28 6.41
C ASP A 144 10.47 21.74 7.78
N PRO A 145 11.01 22.81 8.42
CA PRO A 145 10.52 23.39 9.67
C PRO A 145 9.02 23.58 9.75
N GLU A 146 8.38 23.86 8.61
CA GLU A 146 7.00 24.28 8.53
C GLU A 146 6.03 23.14 8.21
N CYS A 147 6.54 22.00 7.74
CA CYS A 147 5.75 20.82 7.41
C CYS A 147 5.79 19.80 8.56
N PRO A 148 4.65 19.50 9.21
CA PRO A 148 4.58 18.52 10.29
C PRO A 148 4.36 17.07 9.80
N ILE A 149 4.39 16.83 8.48
CA ILE A 149 4.15 15.52 7.88
C ILE A 149 5.46 14.75 7.75
N LEU A 150 5.50 13.52 8.26
CA LEU A 150 6.67 12.65 8.19
C LEU A 150 6.67 11.77 6.93
N TRP A 151 5.58 11.05 6.67
CA TRP A 151 5.39 10.26 5.45
C TRP A 151 3.91 10.00 5.20
N ILE A 152 3.58 9.66 3.95
CA ILE A 152 2.23 9.30 3.53
C ILE A 152 2.29 7.98 2.79
N ARG A 153 1.37 7.08 3.14
CA ARG A 153 1.20 5.78 2.50
C ARG A 153 -0.14 5.72 1.79
N ILE A 154 -0.13 5.19 0.58
CA ILE A 154 -1.34 4.97 -0.22
C ILE A 154 -1.65 3.48 -0.21
N ASP A 155 -2.87 3.14 0.17
CA ASP A 155 -3.43 1.79 0.28
C ASP A 155 -2.46 0.80 0.97
N PRO A 156 -2.12 1.04 2.26
CA PRO A 156 -1.18 0.23 3.02
C PRO A 156 -1.68 -1.20 3.27
N ASP A 157 -2.99 -1.44 3.15
CA ASP A 157 -3.59 -2.76 3.35
C ASP A 157 -3.63 -3.58 2.03
N LEU A 158 -3.08 -3.04 0.93
CA LEU A 158 -3.07 -3.63 -0.41
C LEU A 158 -4.44 -4.18 -0.87
N LYS A 159 -5.50 -3.39 -0.66
CA LYS A 159 -6.87 -3.79 -1.05
C LYS A 159 -7.07 -3.75 -2.56
N VAL A 160 -6.22 -3.01 -3.26
CA VAL A 160 -6.33 -2.80 -4.71
C VAL A 160 -5.06 -3.33 -5.37
N ILE A 161 -5.22 -4.21 -6.35
CA ILE A 161 -4.11 -4.66 -7.20
C ILE A 161 -3.79 -3.48 -8.14
N ARG A 162 -2.65 -2.83 -7.93
CA ARG A 162 -2.29 -1.58 -8.61
C ARG A 162 -0.78 -1.47 -8.81
N GLU A 163 -0.39 -0.61 -9.73
CA GLU A 163 0.95 0.00 -9.74
C GLU A 163 0.84 1.40 -9.11
N LEU A 164 1.75 1.75 -8.22
CA LEU A 164 1.81 3.08 -7.62
C LEU A 164 3.22 3.65 -7.75
N GLN A 165 3.28 4.83 -8.36
CA GLN A 165 4.43 5.72 -8.28
C GLN A 165 4.04 6.88 -7.37
N PHE A 166 4.56 6.89 -6.15
CA PHE A 166 4.33 7.99 -5.21
C PHE A 166 5.58 8.84 -5.08
N GLU A 167 5.40 10.16 -5.00
CA GLU A 167 6.48 11.12 -4.85
C GLU A 167 6.35 11.86 -3.50
N GLN A 168 7.43 11.77 -2.72
CA GLN A 168 7.65 12.52 -1.49
C GLN A 168 9.15 12.81 -1.33
N ALA A 169 9.51 13.72 -0.43
CA ALA A 169 10.91 14.08 -0.20
C ALA A 169 11.75 12.87 0.28
N ASP A 170 13.06 12.92 0.07
CA ASP A 170 13.99 11.86 0.46
C ASP A 170 13.98 11.61 1.98
N TYR A 171 13.88 12.68 2.78
CA TYR A 171 13.69 12.58 4.23
C TYR A 171 12.45 11.77 4.63
N ASN A 172 11.34 11.91 3.89
CA ASN A 172 10.12 11.17 4.16
C ASN A 172 10.32 9.68 3.95
N TRP A 173 10.97 9.30 2.85
CA TRP A 173 11.33 7.90 2.57
C TRP A 173 12.33 7.34 3.59
N GLN A 174 13.32 8.14 4.02
CA GLN A 174 14.26 7.75 5.07
C GLN A 174 13.55 7.47 6.40
N CYS A 175 12.57 8.32 6.76
CA CYS A 175 11.76 8.11 7.96
C CYS A 175 10.86 6.88 7.84
N GLU A 176 10.19 6.71 6.71
CA GLU A 176 9.35 5.55 6.43
C GLU A 176 10.17 4.26 6.56
N LEU A 177 11.33 4.17 5.89
CA LEU A 177 12.20 3.00 5.95
C LEU A 177 12.67 2.67 7.39
N ARG A 178 12.99 3.69 8.19
CA ARG A 178 13.57 3.50 9.52
C ARG A 178 12.53 3.15 10.59
N TYR A 179 11.31 3.69 10.46
CA TYR A 179 10.34 3.71 11.55
C TYR A 179 9.04 2.97 11.24
N GLU A 180 8.71 2.70 9.97
CA GLU A 180 7.60 1.79 9.65
C GLU A 180 7.99 0.35 9.96
N ARG A 181 7.02 -0.39 10.50
CA ARG A 181 7.15 -1.84 10.73
C ARG A 181 6.66 -2.67 9.54
N ASP A 182 5.92 -2.04 8.64
CA ASP A 182 5.40 -2.72 7.46
C ASP A 182 6.51 -2.94 6.43
N ILE A 183 6.74 -4.22 6.10
CA ILE A 183 7.82 -4.65 5.23
C ILE A 183 7.64 -4.09 3.81
N LEU A 184 6.40 -3.99 3.33
CA LEU A 184 6.12 -3.50 1.98
C LEU A 184 6.45 -2.02 1.85
N SER A 185 6.07 -1.20 2.84
CA SER A 185 6.50 0.19 2.93
C SER A 185 8.01 0.36 2.97
N GLN A 186 8.72 -0.51 3.69
CA GLN A 186 10.19 -0.48 3.70
C GLN A 186 10.75 -0.77 2.30
N PHE A 187 10.17 -1.71 1.55
CA PHE A 187 10.56 -1.96 0.16
C PHE A 187 10.22 -0.79 -0.77
N GLU A 188 9.05 -0.18 -0.65
CA GLU A 188 8.67 1.01 -1.42
C GLU A 188 9.65 2.17 -1.16
N ALA A 189 9.98 2.41 0.11
CA ALA A 189 10.97 3.41 0.50
C ALA A 189 12.36 3.11 -0.03
N LEU A 190 12.81 1.84 0.00
CA LEU A 190 14.10 1.44 -0.56
C LEU A 190 14.16 1.69 -2.07
N GLU A 191 13.10 1.33 -2.79
CA GLU A 191 13.02 1.55 -4.24
C GLU A 191 13.04 3.06 -4.57
N ALA A 192 12.35 3.88 -3.78
CA ALA A 192 12.39 5.33 -3.95
C ALA A 192 13.78 5.91 -3.63
N LEU A 193 14.43 5.46 -2.56
CA LEU A 193 15.73 5.96 -2.11
C LEU A 193 16.89 5.66 -3.06
N LYS A 194 16.76 4.67 -3.97
CA LYS A 194 17.70 4.47 -5.10
C LYS A 194 17.88 5.74 -5.92
N ARG A 195 16.88 6.63 -5.95
CA ARG A 195 16.89 7.90 -6.71
C ARG A 195 17.51 9.07 -5.92
N TYR A 196 17.77 8.90 -4.63
CA TYR A 196 18.22 9.96 -3.71
C TYR A 196 19.50 9.56 -2.95
N PRO A 197 20.65 9.44 -3.64
CA PRO A 197 21.92 9.13 -3.00
C PRO A 197 22.40 10.33 -2.18
N SER A 198 22.28 10.24 -0.85
CA SER A 198 22.75 11.27 0.10
C SER A 198 23.49 10.64 1.27
N GLN A 199 24.25 11.44 2.03
CA GLN A 199 24.88 10.97 3.28
C GLN A 199 23.85 10.39 4.24
N ASN A 200 22.69 11.04 4.37
CA ASN A 200 21.63 10.59 5.26
C ASN A 200 20.95 9.30 4.77
N THR A 201 20.76 9.15 3.46
CA THR A 201 20.29 7.90 2.87
C THR A 201 21.26 6.77 3.21
N ARG A 202 22.58 6.96 3.06
CA ARG A 202 23.58 5.93 3.41
C ARG A 202 23.57 5.56 4.89
N GLU A 203 23.48 6.54 5.78
CA GLU A 203 23.40 6.30 7.23
C GLU A 203 22.11 5.57 7.62
N THR A 204 20.99 5.91 6.98
CA THR A 204 19.70 5.24 7.19
C THR A 204 19.77 3.79 6.72
N LEU A 205 20.27 3.54 5.51
CA LEU A 205 20.45 2.20 4.95
C LEU A 205 21.38 1.35 5.82
N GLY A 206 22.50 1.91 6.30
CA GLY A 206 23.42 1.23 7.22
C GLY A 206 22.76 0.86 8.54
N THR A 207 21.98 1.78 9.13
CA THR A 207 21.23 1.51 10.37
C THR A 207 20.24 0.35 10.19
N VAL A 208 19.53 0.31 9.06
CA VAL A 208 18.54 -0.74 8.76
C VAL A 208 19.22 -2.07 8.46
N LEU A 209 20.33 -2.04 7.73
CA LEU A 209 21.15 -3.22 7.41
C LEU A 209 21.66 -3.92 8.68
N ASP A 210 22.13 -3.15 9.67
CA ASP A 210 22.68 -3.67 10.92
C ASP A 210 21.60 -4.05 11.96
N SER A 211 20.34 -3.65 11.74
CA SER A 211 19.24 -3.92 12.66
C SER A 211 18.83 -5.40 12.65
N SER A 212 19.03 -6.08 13.78
CA SER A 212 18.58 -7.48 13.97
C SER A 212 17.06 -7.63 13.98
N HIS A 213 16.34 -6.54 14.24
CA HIS A 213 14.87 -6.50 14.24
C HIS A 213 14.28 -6.31 12.84
N CYS A 214 15.09 -5.94 11.84
CA CYS A 214 14.63 -5.77 10.47
C CYS A 214 14.55 -7.12 9.73
N PHE A 215 13.50 -7.27 8.93
CA PHE A 215 13.28 -8.46 8.12
C PHE A 215 14.47 -8.71 7.18
N TYR A 216 14.92 -9.96 7.08
CA TYR A 216 16.19 -10.28 6.40
C TYR A 216 16.21 -9.84 4.92
N ARG A 217 15.08 -9.88 4.20
CA ARG A 217 15.05 -9.41 2.80
C ARG A 217 15.14 -7.90 2.66
N VAL A 218 14.62 -7.15 3.62
CA VAL A 218 14.78 -5.68 3.66
C VAL A 218 16.26 -5.36 3.83
N ARG A 219 16.96 -6.08 4.71
CA ARG A 219 18.42 -5.93 4.88
C ARG A 219 19.21 -6.28 3.63
N ILE A 220 18.86 -7.38 2.95
CA ILE A 220 19.49 -7.74 1.67
C ILE A 220 19.28 -6.63 0.63
N GLU A 221 18.06 -6.10 0.52
CA GLU A 221 17.77 -5.01 -0.40
C GLU A 221 18.51 -3.71 -0.02
N CYS A 222 18.63 -3.37 1.27
CA CYS A 222 19.49 -2.27 1.73
C CYS A 222 20.93 -2.45 1.23
N ALA A 223 21.49 -3.66 1.33
CA ALA A 223 22.83 -3.94 0.85
C ALA A 223 22.93 -3.76 -0.67
N HIS A 224 21.91 -4.17 -1.44
CA HIS A 224 21.86 -3.93 -2.88
C HIS A 224 21.79 -2.42 -3.20
N VAL A 225 20.93 -1.66 -2.53
CA VAL A 225 20.81 -0.20 -2.72
C VAL A 225 22.13 0.50 -2.40
N LEU A 226 22.87 0.07 -1.37
CA LEU A 226 24.17 0.64 -1.02
C LEU A 226 25.28 0.38 -2.05
N THR A 227 25.12 -0.63 -2.91
CA THR A 227 26.10 -0.99 -3.94
C THR A 227 25.87 -0.32 -5.30
N HIS A 228 24.69 0.26 -5.51
CA HIS A 228 24.30 0.97 -6.72
C HIS A 228 24.61 2.47 -6.61
#